data_AF-L0FUM5-F1
#
_entry.id   AF-L0FUM5-F1
#
_cell.length_a   1.000
_cell.length_b   1.000
_cell.length_c   1.000
_cell.angle_alpha   90.00
_cell.angle_beta   90.00
_cell.angle_gamma   90.00
#
_symmetry.space_group_name_H-M   'P 1'
#
loop_
_entity.id
_entity.type
_entity.pdbx_description
1 polymer ?
#
loop_
_entity_poly.entity_id
_entity_poly.type
_entity_poly.pdbx_seq_one_letter_code
_entity_poly.pdbx_strand_id
1 'polypeptide(L)' 'MENDFINTTLKTYLGKRKNIRVIQRYLRIKYHVHIEEAILRKRASQLNIRQDTKFA' A
#
# COMPACT_ATOMS: atom_id res chain seq x y z
N MET A 1 -9.71 -7.35 -17.10
CA MET A 1 -8.30 -7.27 -16.66
C MET A 1 -8.05 -5.87 -16.11
N GLU A 2 -8.65 -5.58 -14.98
CA GLU A 2 -8.60 -4.25 -14.36
C GLU A 2 -7.44 -4.25 -13.37
N ASN A 3 -6.28 -3.80 -13.86
CA ASN A 3 -5.07 -3.65 -13.10
C ASN A 3 -5.28 -2.59 -12.01
N ASP A 4 -5.75 -3.02 -10.85
CA ASP A 4 -5.78 -2.20 -9.67
C ASP A 4 -4.34 -1.92 -9.23
N PHE A 5 -3.75 -0.88 -9.80
CA PHE A 5 -2.37 -0.43 -9.55
C PHE A 5 -2.14 -0.20 -8.05
N ILE A 6 -3.20 0.06 -7.26
CA ILE A 6 -3.12 0.14 -5.80
C ILE A 6 -2.77 -1.23 -5.24
N ASN A 7 -3.46 -2.30 -5.64
CA ASN A 7 -3.15 -3.66 -5.20
C ASN A 7 -1.74 -4.10 -5.63
N THR A 8 -1.34 -3.80 -6.87
CA THR A 8 0.01 -4.11 -7.36
C THR A 8 1.08 -3.34 -6.58
N THR A 9 0.83 -2.06 -6.28
CA THR A 9 1.72 -1.22 -5.48
C THR A 9 1.80 -1.76 -4.05
N LEU A 10 0.67 -2.07 -3.41
CA LEU A 10 0.62 -2.65 -2.07
C LEU A 10 1.40 -3.96 -2.00
N LYS A 11 1.14 -4.92 -2.91
CA LYS A 11 1.89 -6.19 -2.99
C LYS A 11 3.39 -5.96 -3.14
N THR A 12 3.78 -5.10 -4.07
CA THR A 12 5.20 -4.85 -4.38
C THR A 12 5.94 -4.22 -3.21
N TYR A 13 5.37 -3.17 -2.60
CA TYR A 13 6.09 -2.38 -1.61
C TYR A 13 5.94 -2.93 -0.19
N LEU A 14 4.81 -3.56 0.16
CA LEU A 14 4.69 -4.28 1.42
C LEU A 14 5.54 -5.56 1.42
N GLY A 15 5.66 -6.27 0.27
CA GLY A 15 6.62 -7.36 0.12
C GLY A 15 8.09 -6.94 0.33
N LYS A 16 8.39 -5.65 0.11
CA LYS A 16 9.68 -5.02 0.40
C LYS A 16 9.75 -4.39 1.80
N ARG A 17 8.81 -4.72 2.69
CA ARG A 17 8.66 -4.18 4.06
C ARG A 17 8.60 -2.65 4.12
N LYS A 18 8.04 -1.99 3.10
CA LYS A 18 7.83 -0.53 3.14
C LYS A 18 6.61 -0.19 3.98
N ASN A 19 6.70 0.96 4.66
CA ASN A 19 5.60 1.51 5.43
C ASN A 19 4.45 1.97 4.50
N ILE A 20 3.20 1.79 4.93
CA ILE A 20 1.99 2.26 4.23
C ILE A 20 2.11 3.75 3.83
N ARG A 21 2.70 4.61 4.67
CA ARG A 21 2.89 6.05 4.37
C ARG A 21 3.77 6.29 3.15
N VAL A 22 4.80 5.47 2.96
CA VAL A 22 5.68 5.54 1.76
C VAL A 22 4.88 5.14 0.52
N ILE A 23 4.05 4.10 0.64
CA ILE A 23 3.18 3.64 -0.45
C ILE A 23 2.15 4.71 -0.81
N GLN A 24 1.51 5.32 0.19
CA GLN A 24 0.57 6.42 0.00
C GLN A 24 1.21 7.61 -0.72
N ARG A 25 2.41 8.02 -0.28
CA ARG A 25 3.16 9.10 -0.93
C ARG A 25 3.49 8.75 -2.38
N TYR A 26 3.89 7.52 -2.66
CA TYR A 26 4.18 7.06 -4.02
C TYR A 26 2.93 7.09 -4.91
N LEU A 27 1.78 6.61 -4.41
CA LEU A 27 0.51 6.67 -5.13
C LEU A 27 0.11 8.10 -5.48
N ARG A 28 0.32 9.03 -4.54
CA ARG A 28 0.07 10.46 -4.75
C ARG A 28 0.99 11.08 -5.79
N ILE A 29 2.29 10.79 -5.76
CA ILE A 29 3.26 11.43 -6.66
C ILE A 29 3.18 10.83 -8.06
N LYS A 30 3.16 9.50 -8.19
CA LYS A 30 3.27 8.83 -9.48
C LYS A 30 1.94 8.75 -10.22
N TYR A 31 0.85 8.53 -9.50
CA TYR A 31 -0.46 8.30 -10.10
C TYR A 31 -1.45 9.43 -9.81
N HIS A 32 -1.02 10.49 -9.09
CA HIS A 32 -1.90 11.60 -8.66
C HIS A 32 -3.10 11.17 -7.82
N VAL A 33 -3.03 9.97 -7.21
CA VAL A 33 -4.16 9.40 -6.47
C VAL A 33 -4.04 9.72 -4.99
N HIS A 34 -5.06 10.40 -4.47
CA HIS A 34 -5.18 10.70 -3.05
C HIS A 34 -6.04 9.62 -2.39
N ILE A 35 -5.42 8.79 -1.54
CA ILE A 35 -6.11 7.74 -0.77
C ILE A 35 -5.71 7.91 0.68
N GLU A 36 -6.67 7.76 1.58
CA GLU A 36 -6.43 7.77 3.02
C GLU A 36 -5.63 6.55 3.46
N GLU A 37 -4.78 6.75 4.48
CA GLU A 37 -3.95 5.68 5.04
C GLU A 37 -4.81 4.49 5.53
N ALA A 38 -5.97 4.78 6.14
CA ALA A 38 -6.91 3.77 6.64
C ALA A 38 -7.44 2.85 5.52
N ILE A 39 -7.74 3.42 4.34
CA ILE A 39 -8.20 2.66 3.17
C ILE A 39 -7.09 1.73 2.67
N LEU A 40 -5.85 2.23 2.57
CA LEU A 40 -4.71 1.41 2.18
C LEU A 40 -4.44 0.27 3.16
N ARG A 41 -4.59 0.52 4.46
CA ARG A 41 -4.46 -0.51 5.50
C ARG A 41 -5.54 -1.58 5.38
N LYS A 42 -6.80 -1.17 5.22
CA LYS A 42 -7.92 -2.11 4.99
C LYS A 42 -7.67 -3.00 3.78
N ARG A 43 -7.22 -2.40 2.66
CA ARG A 43 -6.93 -3.11 1.42
C ARG A 43 -5.75 -4.07 1.57
N ALA A 44 -4.68 -3.64 2.25
CA ALA A 44 -3.54 -4.50 2.55
C ALA A 44 -3.93 -5.72 3.42
N SER A 45 -4.80 -5.53 4.41
CA SER A 45 -5.33 -6.63 5.23
C SER A 45 -6.17 -7.61 4.40
N GLN A 46 -7.01 -7.11 3.49
CA GLN A 46 -7.79 -7.96 2.56
C GLN A 46 -6.91 -8.77 1.61
N LEU A 47 -5.72 -8.26 1.29
CA LEU A 47 -4.75 -8.96 0.44
C LEU A 47 -3.91 -10.01 1.21
N ASN A 48 -4.16 -10.22 2.51
CA ASN A 48 -3.39 -11.11 3.40
C ASN A 48 -1.88 -10.80 3.41
N ILE A 49 -1.49 -9.55 3.14
CA ILE A 49 -0.09 -9.15 3.16
C ILE A 49 0.28 -8.76 4.58
N ARG A 50 1.25 -9.47 5.18
CA ARG A 50 1.75 -9.16 6.52
C ARG A 50 2.26 -7.72 6.56
N GLN A 51 1.59 -6.88 7.35
CA GLN A 51 2.14 -5.59 7.74
C GLN A 51 3.08 -5.89 8.91
N ASP A 52 4.38 -5.99 8.65
CA ASP A 52 5.38 -6.09 9.71
C ASP A 52 5.36 -4.80 10.52
N THR A 53 4.49 -4.73 11.54
CA THR A 53 4.54 -3.75 12.61
C THR A 53 5.64 -4.16 13.57
N LYS A 54 6.88 -3.91 13.19
CA LYS A 54 8.02 -3.87 14.13
C LYS A 54 8.82 -2.61 13.90
N PHE A 55 8.35 -1.53 14.52
CA PHE A 55 9.25 -0.53 15.07
C PHE A 55 8.97 -0.52 16.57
N ALA A 56 9.87 -1.17 17.30
CA ALA A 56 10.15 -0.86 18.69
C ALA A 56 10.76 0.55 18.79
#